data_AF-A0A0N4Z5E5-F1
#
_entry.id   AF-A0A0N4Z5E5-F1
#
_cell.length_a   1.000
_cell.length_b   1.000
_cell.length_c   1.000
_cell.angle_alpha   90.00
_cell.angle_beta   90.00
_cell.angle_gamma   90.00
#
_symmetry.space_group_name_H-M   'P 1'
#
loop_
_entity.id
_entity.type
_entity.pdbx_description
1 polymer ?
#
loop_
_entity_poly.entity_id
_entity_poly.type
_entity_poly.pdbx_seq_one_letter_code
_entity_poly.pdbx_strand_id
1 'polypeptide(L)'
;EIISLIFLFFLGNCYARNPCPGNTTAPEGGRNVCNKYCLNGLREVCKEHKTKDIQCECTDYFALDKKNKCRLIVDCPKVKCKANEEFKKCPSQCPATCTDKNPKCNKACG
;
A
#
# COMPACT_ATOMS: atom_id res chain seq x y z
N GLU A 1 -23.86 -46.60 13.67
CA GLU A 1 -23.11 -46.09 12.50
C GLU A 1 -22.92 -44.57 12.53
N ILE A 2 -22.10 -44.10 13.48
CA ILE A 2 -21.70 -42.69 13.68
C ILE A 2 -20.40 -42.44 12.87
N ILE A 3 -20.35 -42.93 11.64
CA ILE A 3 -19.13 -42.93 10.81
C ILE A 3 -19.47 -42.33 9.45
N SER A 4 -20.00 -41.09 9.45
CA SER A 4 -20.08 -40.31 8.21
C SER A 4 -20.07 -38.80 8.40
N LEU A 5 -20.14 -38.30 9.64
CA LEU A 5 -20.02 -36.87 9.95
C LEU A 5 -18.62 -36.46 10.42
N ILE A 6 -17.72 -37.42 10.65
CA ILE A 6 -16.35 -37.16 11.17
C ILE A 6 -15.41 -36.67 10.06
N PHE A 7 -15.72 -36.90 8.78
CA PHE A 7 -14.92 -36.41 7.64
C PHE A 7 -15.05 -34.89 7.38
N LEU A 8 -15.99 -34.20 8.04
CA LEU A 8 -16.09 -32.73 7.95
C LEU A 8 -15.29 -32.00 9.03
N PHE A 9 -14.66 -32.71 9.98
CA PHE A 9 -13.91 -32.09 11.07
C PHE A 9 -12.38 -32.04 10.89
N PHE A 10 -11.81 -32.75 9.91
CA PHE A 10 -10.33 -32.83 9.75
C PHE A 10 -9.72 -31.94 8.65
N LEU A 11 -10.52 -31.11 7.97
CA LEU A 11 -10.01 -30.02 7.12
C LEU A 11 -10.58 -28.67 7.55
N GLY A 12 -10.90 -28.54 8.85
CA GLY A 12 -11.25 -27.30 9.49
C GLY A 12 -10.04 -26.38 9.61
N ASN A 13 -9.69 -25.76 8.48
CA ASN A 13 -9.15 -24.42 8.41
C ASN A 13 -7.93 -24.11 9.28
N CYS A 14 -6.74 -24.40 8.74
CA CYS A 14 -5.61 -23.49 8.91
C CYS A 14 -5.90 -22.17 8.16
N TYR A 15 -7.00 -21.46 8.48
CA TYR A 15 -7.12 -20.06 8.13
C TYR A 15 -6.04 -19.37 8.95
N ALA A 16 -4.91 -19.06 8.31
CA ALA A 16 -3.85 -18.27 8.89
C ALA A 16 -4.49 -17.01 9.49
N ARG A 17 -4.54 -16.94 10.83
CA ARG A 17 -4.98 -15.72 11.51
C ARG A 17 -4.07 -14.61 11.01
N ASN A 18 -4.66 -13.63 10.33
CA ASN A 18 -3.93 -12.43 9.93
C ASN A 18 -3.27 -11.83 11.18
N PRO A 19 -1.92 -11.83 11.29
CA PRO A 19 -1.22 -11.32 12.47
C PRO A 19 -1.28 -9.78 12.56
N CYS A 20 -1.79 -9.14 11.50
CA CYS A 20 -1.85 -7.72 11.35
C CYS A 20 -3.15 -7.12 11.91
N PRO A 21 -3.07 -6.00 12.66
CA PRO A 21 -4.24 -5.40 13.29
C PRO A 21 -5.07 -4.55 12.31
N GLY A 22 -6.39 -4.54 12.50
CA GLY A 22 -7.30 -3.62 11.81
C GLY A 22 -7.32 -3.79 10.28
N ASN A 23 -7.23 -2.68 9.54
CA ASN A 23 -7.34 -2.65 8.08
C ASN A 23 -6.03 -3.02 7.35
N THR A 24 -5.20 -3.85 7.97
CA THR A 24 -3.91 -4.27 7.42
C THR A 24 -3.85 -5.78 7.23
N THR A 25 -3.04 -6.24 6.29
CA THR A 25 -2.80 -7.64 5.99
C THR A 25 -1.30 -7.93 5.95
N ALA A 26 -0.93 -9.19 6.13
CA ALA A 26 0.44 -9.61 5.86
C ALA A 26 0.70 -9.60 4.34
N PRO A 27 1.89 -9.21 3.89
CA PRO A 27 2.23 -9.17 2.48
C PRO A 27 2.19 -10.58 1.86
N GLU A 28 1.55 -10.68 0.70
CA GLU A 28 1.49 -11.92 -0.07
C GLU A 28 2.83 -12.17 -0.78
N GLY A 29 3.67 -13.02 -0.19
CA GLY A 29 4.86 -13.54 -0.86
C GLY A 29 6.06 -12.57 -0.88
N GLY A 30 6.89 -12.66 0.16
CA GLY A 30 8.24 -12.11 0.16
C GLY A 30 8.52 -11.12 1.29
N ARG A 31 9.78 -10.68 1.36
CA ARG A 31 10.25 -9.62 2.28
C ARG A 31 9.77 -8.23 1.89
N ASN A 32 9.05 -8.08 0.78
CA ASN A 32 8.61 -6.79 0.29
C ASN A 32 7.26 -6.41 0.88
N VAL A 33 7.16 -5.18 1.35
CA VAL A 33 5.94 -4.60 1.92
C VAL A 33 5.48 -3.51 0.96
N CYS A 34 4.30 -3.67 0.38
CA CYS A 34 3.75 -2.76 -0.60
C CYS A 34 2.61 -1.95 0.01
N ASN A 35 2.71 -0.62 0.00
CA ASN A 35 1.63 0.23 0.48
C ASN A 35 1.24 1.27 -0.57
N LYS A 36 -0.06 1.51 -0.69
CA LYS A 36 -0.61 2.68 -1.36
C LYS A 36 -0.48 3.89 -0.43
N TYR A 37 -0.20 5.07 -0.97
CA TYR A 37 -0.03 6.31 -0.21
C TYR A 37 -0.96 7.39 -0.76
N CYS A 38 -1.59 8.16 0.14
CA CYS A 38 -2.46 9.28 -0.25
C CYS A 38 -1.69 10.55 -0.68
N LEU A 39 -0.39 10.65 -0.39
CA LEU A 39 0.42 11.84 -0.65
C LEU A 39 0.88 11.86 -2.12
N ASN A 40 0.72 13.02 -2.79
CA ASN A 40 1.11 13.24 -4.18
C ASN A 40 0.41 12.27 -5.16
N GLY A 41 -0.91 12.14 -5.01
CA GLY A 41 -1.72 11.18 -5.75
C GLY A 41 -1.65 9.78 -5.15
N LEU A 42 -2.58 8.91 -5.55
CA LEU A 42 -2.58 7.52 -5.10
C LEU A 42 -1.41 6.79 -5.76
N ARG A 43 -0.34 6.55 -5.00
CA ARG A 43 0.85 5.84 -5.48
C ARG A 43 1.13 4.60 -4.64
N GLU A 44 1.53 3.52 -5.29
CA GLU A 44 2.01 2.32 -4.62
C GLU A 44 3.53 2.34 -4.53
N VAL A 45 4.06 1.99 -3.36
CA VAL A 45 5.50 1.86 -3.14
C VAL A 45 5.75 0.57 -2.37
N CYS A 46 6.57 -0.28 -2.96
CA CYS A 46 7.07 -1.51 -2.34
C CYS A 46 8.47 -1.28 -1.76
N LYS A 47 8.69 -1.72 -0.53
CA LYS A 47 10.00 -1.66 0.13
C LYS A 47 10.40 -3.03 0.64
N GLU A 48 11.65 -3.40 0.42
CA GLU A 48 12.21 -4.61 1.01
C GLU A 48 12.44 -4.41 2.51
N HIS A 49 11.83 -5.28 3.31
CA HIS A 49 12.03 -5.39 4.74
C HIS A 49 12.97 -6.55 5.05
N LYS A 50 14.15 -6.21 5.59
CA LYS A 50 15.22 -7.18 5.90
C LYS A 50 15.07 -7.83 7.28
N THR A 51 14.15 -7.35 8.09
CA THR A 51 13.90 -7.82 9.47
C THR A 51 13.00 -9.05 9.47
N LYS A 52 13.10 -9.86 10.53
CA LYS A 52 12.27 -11.06 10.74
C LYS A 52 10.85 -10.74 11.23
N ASP A 53 10.61 -9.50 11.66
CA ASP A 53 9.31 -9.03 12.11
C ASP A 53 8.31 -8.95 10.95
N ILE A 54 7.08 -9.37 11.23
CA ILE A 54 5.98 -9.28 10.27
C ILE A 54 5.62 -7.81 10.10
N GLN A 55 5.87 -7.28 8.91
CA GLN A 55 5.38 -5.98 8.51
C GLN A 55 4.06 -6.12 7.77
N CYS A 56 3.13 -5.25 8.11
CA CYS A 56 1.78 -5.27 7.57
C CYS A 56 1.61 -4.20 6.50
N GLU A 57 0.80 -4.51 5.50
CA GLU A 57 0.38 -3.59 4.46
C GLU A 57 -1.09 -3.21 4.61
N CYS A 58 -1.46 -2.02 4.16
CA CYS A 58 -2.87 -1.66 4.05
C CYS A 58 -3.57 -2.61 3.07
N THR A 59 -4.76 -3.07 3.43
CA THR A 59 -5.62 -3.84 2.52
C THR A 59 -5.98 -3.02 1.26
N ASP A 60 -6.41 -3.69 0.19
CA ASP A 60 -6.51 -3.12 -1.16
C ASP A 60 -7.25 -1.78 -1.29
N TYR A 61 -8.26 -1.55 -0.45
CA TYR A 61 -9.10 -0.35 -0.46
C TYR A 61 -8.54 0.80 0.38
N PHE A 62 -7.38 0.59 1.01
CA PHE A 62 -6.76 1.52 1.94
C PHE A 62 -5.40 2.01 1.45
N ALA A 63 -5.06 3.23 1.84
CA ALA A 63 -3.79 3.87 1.60
C ALA A 63 -3.29 4.56 2.86
N LEU A 64 -1.97 4.62 3.02
CA LEU A 64 -1.30 5.33 4.11
C LEU A 64 -1.48 6.84 3.94
N ASP A 65 -2.01 7.46 4.99
CA ASP A 65 -2.06 8.91 5.12
C ASP A 65 -0.71 9.50 5.59
N LYS A 66 -0.64 10.82 5.73
CA LYS A 66 0.56 11.53 6.22
C LYS A 66 1.00 11.16 7.65
N LYS A 67 0.15 10.46 8.40
CA LYS A 67 0.40 9.97 9.76
C LYS A 67 0.69 8.45 9.76
N ASN A 68 0.95 7.85 8.59
CA ASN A 68 1.13 6.41 8.40
C ASN A 68 -0.05 5.57 8.89
N LYS A 69 -1.29 6.07 8.75
CA LYS A 69 -2.51 5.30 9.05
C LYS A 69 -3.20 4.89 7.75
N CYS A 70 -3.64 3.63 7.69
CA CYS A 70 -4.47 3.13 6.59
C CYS A 70 -5.85 3.81 6.63
N ARG A 71 -6.17 4.57 5.58
CA ARG A 71 -7.49 5.18 5.37
C ARG A 71 -8.02 4.79 4.01
N LEU A 72 -9.34 4.86 3.84
CA LEU A 72 -9.95 4.55 2.56
C LEU A 72 -9.37 5.44 1.47
N ILE A 73 -9.10 4.84 0.32
CA ILE A 73 -8.57 5.56 -0.84
C ILE A 73 -9.49 6.74 -1.24
N VAL A 74 -10.80 6.56 -1.08
CA VAL A 74 -11.79 7.62 -1.36
C VAL A 74 -11.67 8.83 -0.41
N ASP A 75 -11.10 8.63 0.78
CA ASP A 75 -10.85 9.66 1.79
C ASP A 75 -9.45 10.28 1.66
N CYS A 76 -8.62 9.79 0.72
CA CYS A 76 -7.36 10.44 0.45
C CYS A 76 -7.62 11.89 -0.02
N PRO A 77 -6.82 12.88 0.44
CA PRO A 77 -6.94 14.24 -0.03
C PRO A 77 -6.79 14.25 -1.56
N LYS A 78 -7.88 14.58 -2.26
CA LYS A 78 -7.83 14.77 -3.71
C LYS A 78 -6.93 15.96 -3.96
N VAL A 79 -5.89 15.77 -4.77
CA VAL A 79 -5.10 16.89 -5.28
C VAL A 79 -6.07 17.72 -6.12
N LYS A 80 -6.53 18.84 -5.58
CA LYS A 80 -7.33 19.80 -6.33
C LYS A 80 -6.38 20.63 -7.17
N CYS A 81 -6.29 20.30 -8.45
CA CYS A 81 -5.69 21.17 -9.46
C CYS A 81 -6.48 22.48 -9.55
N LYS A 82 -5.81 23.60 -9.85
CA LYS A 82 -6.50 24.83 -10.24
C LYS A 82 -7.17 24.65 -11.60
N ALA A 83 -8.00 25.62 -12.01
CA ALA A 83 -8.55 25.63 -13.35
C ALA A 83 -7.42 25.53 -14.40
N ASN A 84 -7.59 24.63 -15.37
CA ASN A 84 -6.61 24.33 -16.42
C ASN A 84 -5.31 23.65 -15.95
N GLU A 85 -5.25 23.15 -14.71
CA GLU A 85 -4.16 22.28 -14.24
C GLU A 85 -4.61 20.81 -14.27
N GLU A 86 -3.69 19.92 -14.62
CA GLU A 86 -3.90 18.47 -14.61
C GLU A 86 -2.85 17.82 -13.70
N PHE A 87 -3.27 16.90 -12.82
CA PHE A 87 -2.33 16.16 -12.00
C PHE A 87 -1.73 15.02 -12.83
N LYS A 88 -0.50 15.19 -13.31
CA LYS A 88 0.26 14.15 -14.00
C LYS A 88 1.40 13.63 -13.14
N LYS A 89 1.65 12.32 -13.25
CA LYS A 89 2.88 11.72 -12.71
C LYS A 89 4.07 12.24 -13.52
N CYS A 90 5.08 12.76 -12.84
CA CYS A 90 6.28 13.25 -13.51
C CYS A 90 6.98 12.15 -14.30
N PRO A 91 7.45 12.44 -15.52
CA PRO A 91 8.42 11.59 -16.21
C PRO A 91 9.73 11.50 -15.42
N SER A 92 10.50 10.45 -15.64
CA SER A 92 11.81 10.22 -14.98
C SER A 92 12.92 11.19 -15.41
N GLN A 93 12.60 12.16 -16.28
CA GLN A 93 13.56 13.11 -16.87
C GLN A 93 14.13 14.09 -15.84
N CYS A 94 13.48 14.24 -14.67
CA CYS A 94 14.00 14.99 -13.54
C CYS A 94 14.28 14.05 -12.36
N PRO A 95 15.41 13.33 -12.38
CA PRO A 95 15.80 12.44 -11.29
C PRO A 95 16.09 13.25 -10.02
N ALA A 96 15.76 12.68 -8.87
CA ALA A 96 16.14 13.23 -7.59
C ALA A 96 17.67 13.32 -7.49
N THR A 97 18.18 14.43 -6.94
CA THR A 97 19.60 14.64 -6.68
C THR A 97 19.87 14.66 -5.18
N CYS A 98 21.14 14.59 -4.77
CA CYS A 98 21.52 14.72 -3.36
C CYS A 98 21.09 16.07 -2.76
N THR A 99 21.05 17.11 -3.60
CA THR A 99 20.70 18.49 -3.23
C THR A 99 19.19 18.71 -3.26
N ASP A 100 18.48 18.07 -4.19
CA ASP A 100 17.03 18.10 -4.30
C ASP A 100 16.46 16.68 -4.39
N LYS A 101 16.12 16.13 -3.23
CA LYS A 101 15.58 14.77 -3.10
C LYS A 101 14.13 14.65 -3.58
N ASN A 102 13.41 15.77 -3.71
CA ASN A 102 12.00 15.82 -4.09
C ASN A 102 11.78 16.96 -5.11
N PRO A 103 12.36 16.87 -6.32
CA PRO A 103 12.25 17.92 -7.30
C PRO A 103 10.79 18.13 -7.68
N LYS A 104 10.37 19.39 -7.74
CA LYS A 104 9.05 19.75 -8.24
C LYS A 104 9.00 19.51 -9.74
N CYS A 105 7.99 18.79 -10.19
CA CYS A 105 7.67 18.69 -11.61
C CYS A 105 7.54 20.08 -12.21
N ASN A 106 8.33 20.37 -13.23
CA ASN A 106 8.11 21.52 -14.10
C ASN A 106 7.91 21.01 -15.54
N LYS A 107 7.43 21.89 -16.43
CA LYS A 107 7.19 21.54 -17.84
C LYS A 107 8.46 21.12 -18.59
N ALA A 108 9.66 21.48 -18.11
CA ALA A 108 10.91 21.02 -18.72
C ALA A 108 11.18 19.53 -18.44
N CYS A 109 10.56 18.99 -17.40
CA CYS A 109 10.59 17.57 -17.06
C CYS A 109 9.49 16.74 -17.75
N GLY A 110 8.50 17.39 -18.40
CA GLY A 110 7.28 16.79 -18.96
C GLY A 110 6.07 17.70 -19.01
#